data_AF-A0AAE1G590-F1
#
_entry.id   AF-A0AAE1G590-F1
#
_cell.length_a   1.000
_cell.length_b   1.000
_cell.length_c   1.000
_cell.angle_alpha   90.00
_cell.angle_beta   90.00
_cell.angle_gamma   90.00
#
_symmetry.space_group_name_H-M   'P 1'
#
loop_
_entity.id
_entity.type
_entity.pdbx_description
1 polymer ?
#
loop_
_entity_poly.entity_id
_entity_poly.type
_entity_poly.pdbx_seq_one_letter_code
_entity_poly.pdbx_strand_id
1 'polypeptide(L)'
;MYELYCMWMDEHHRGVEVVKKSYYNKVFNTRFNLGFAPVKMDTCNTCNRLGASIMKLSGDESRSDELESVREELAKHKALNEAGQAVLTAIDKGNKVLPTP
;
A
#
# COMPACT_ATOMS: atom_id res chain seq x y z
N MET A 1 4.17 9.19 -16.66
CA MET A 1 5.36 9.77 -15.98
C MET A 1 6.65 9.48 -16.72
N TYR A 2 7.05 8.22 -16.97
CA TYR A 2 8.29 7.96 -17.72
C TYR A 2 8.30 8.59 -19.13
N GLU A 3 7.17 8.54 -19.85
CA GLU A 3 7.05 9.19 -21.16
C GLU A 3 7.24 10.71 -21.09
N LEU A 4 6.68 11.37 -20.08
CA LEU A 4 6.89 12.81 -19.85
C LEU A 4 8.35 13.14 -19.54
N TYR A 5 9.05 12.25 -18.80
CA TYR A 5 10.49 12.36 -18.61
C TYR A 5 11.26 12.22 -19.93
N CYS A 6 10.89 11.27 -20.79
CA CYS A 6 11.52 11.12 -22.10
C CYS A 6 11.30 12.36 -22.98
N MET A 7 10.08 12.92 -23.00
CA MET A 7 9.78 14.14 -23.74
C MET A 7 10.58 15.34 -23.21
N TRP A 8 10.66 15.50 -21.88
CA TRP A 8 11.45 16.57 -21.27
C TRP A 8 12.94 16.45 -21.59
N MET A 9 13.48 15.22 -21.57
CA MET A 9 14.87 14.94 -21.96
C MET A 9 15.13 15.25 -23.43
N ASP A 10 14.21 14.92 -24.33
CA ASP A 10 14.34 15.25 -25.76
C ASP A 10 14.28 16.76 -26.01
N GLU A 11 13.48 17.48 -25.25
CA GLU A 11 13.32 18.93 -25.39
C GLU A 11 14.50 19.73 -24.79
N HIS A 12 15.01 19.33 -23.62
CA HIS A 12 15.97 20.11 -22.84
C HIS A 12 17.40 19.55 -22.86
N HIS A 13 17.57 18.28 -23.21
CA HIS A 13 18.84 17.55 -23.15
C HIS A 13 19.07 16.70 -24.42
N ARG A 14 18.89 17.32 -25.60
CA ARG A 14 19.08 16.66 -26.90
C ARG A 14 20.43 15.94 -27.00
N GLY A 15 20.39 14.71 -27.48
CA GLY A 15 21.57 13.86 -27.67
C GLY A 15 22.01 13.08 -26.42
N VAL A 16 21.35 13.28 -25.28
CA VAL A 16 21.57 12.46 -24.09
C VAL A 16 20.64 11.24 -24.15
N GLU A 17 21.22 10.05 -24.04
CA GLU A 17 20.44 8.81 -23.99
C GLU A 17 19.60 8.75 -22.71
N VAL A 18 18.30 8.50 -22.86
CA VAL A 18 17.39 8.38 -21.72
C VAL A 18 17.71 7.12 -20.92
N VAL A 19 17.68 7.24 -19.59
CA VAL A 19 17.88 6.07 -18.72
C VAL A 19 16.75 5.07 -18.91
N LYS A 20 17.06 3.78 -18.71
CA LYS A 20 16.07 2.70 -18.79
C LYS A 20 14.91 2.94 -17.83
N LYS A 21 13.68 2.61 -18.26
CA LYS A 21 12.44 2.74 -17.48
C LYS A 21 12.54 2.13 -16.08
N SER A 22 13.19 0.97 -15.95
CA SER A 22 13.40 0.31 -14.66
C SER A 22 14.22 1.16 -13.68
N TYR A 23 15.27 1.82 -14.16
CA TYR A 23 16.10 2.71 -13.37
C TYR A 23 15.36 4.01 -13.03
N TYR A 24 14.68 4.61 -14.01
CA TYR A 24 13.79 5.76 -13.77
C TYR A 24 12.78 5.45 -12.67
N ASN A 25 12.05 4.34 -12.79
CA ASN A 25 11.06 3.92 -11.78
C ASN A 25 11.71 3.69 -10.42
N LYS A 26 12.89 3.07 -10.36
CA LYS A 26 13.61 2.88 -9.11
C LYS A 26 13.90 4.22 -8.44
N VAL A 27 14.48 5.19 -9.14
CA VAL A 27 14.79 6.52 -8.59
C VAL A 27 13.52 7.27 -8.21
N PHE A 28 12.52 7.28 -9.09
CA PHE A 28 11.26 7.99 -8.87
C PHE A 28 10.49 7.44 -7.66
N ASN A 29 10.45 6.12 -7.52
CA ASN A 29 9.76 5.46 -6.42
C ASN A 29 10.54 5.56 -5.10
N THR A 30 11.88 5.52 -5.13
CA THR A 30 12.70 5.53 -3.89
C THR A 30 13.02 6.93 -3.39
N ARG A 31 13.25 7.89 -4.29
CA ARG A 31 13.68 9.25 -3.89
C ARG A 31 12.54 10.25 -3.78
N PHE A 32 11.48 10.04 -4.54
CA PHE A 32 10.32 10.95 -4.53
C PHE A 32 9.09 10.31 -3.91
N ASN A 33 9.17 9.02 -3.53
CA ASN A 33 8.06 8.24 -2.96
C ASN A 33 6.78 8.31 -3.82
N LEU A 34 6.96 8.53 -5.14
CA LEU A 34 5.90 8.55 -6.14
C LEU A 34 5.68 7.15 -6.74
N GLY A 35 6.18 6.13 -6.06
CA GLY A 35 5.65 4.79 -6.24
C GLY A 35 4.15 4.91 -6.13
N PHE A 36 3.43 4.41 -7.12
CA PHE A 36 2.02 4.09 -7.02
C PHE A 36 1.87 3.03 -5.92
N ALA A 37 2.14 3.40 -4.68
CA ALA A 37 1.51 2.76 -3.56
C ALA A 37 0.03 2.83 -3.92
N PRO A 38 -0.70 1.70 -3.92
CA PRO A 38 -2.15 1.78 -4.00
C PRO A 38 -2.55 2.89 -3.02
N VAL A 39 -3.43 3.80 -3.47
CA VAL A 39 -4.04 4.80 -2.59
C VAL A 39 -4.24 4.10 -1.28
N LYS A 40 -3.67 4.62 -0.20
CA LYS A 40 -3.90 4.08 1.14
C LYS A 40 -5.41 4.17 1.32
N MET A 41 -6.13 3.14 0.88
CA MET A 41 -7.47 2.94 1.32
C MET A 41 -7.25 2.77 2.81
N ASP A 42 -7.87 3.63 3.61
CA ASP A 42 -7.79 3.56 5.07
C ASP A 42 -8.14 2.15 5.59
N THR A 43 -8.76 1.34 4.73
CA THR A 43 -9.16 -0.04 4.92
C THR A 43 -8.84 -0.91 3.70
N CYS A 44 -8.38 -2.14 3.91
CA CYS A 44 -8.23 -3.11 2.81
C CYS A 44 -9.61 -3.58 2.27
N ASN A 45 -9.62 -4.21 1.10
CA ASN A 45 -10.85 -4.76 0.50
C ASN A 45 -11.60 -5.72 1.43
N THR A 46 -10.87 -6.53 2.21
CA THR A 46 -11.48 -7.45 3.19
C THR A 46 -12.19 -6.69 4.30
N CYS A 47 -11.57 -5.65 4.87
CA CYS A 47 -12.21 -4.76 5.85
C CYS A 47 -13.48 -4.12 5.30
N ASN A 48 -13.46 -3.65 4.05
CA ASN A 48 -14.63 -3.05 3.40
C ASN A 48 -15.77 -4.05 3.24
N ARG A 49 -15.47 -5.27 2.76
CA ARG A 49 -16.47 -6.34 2.58
C ARG A 49 -17.11 -6.74 3.90
N LEU A 50 -16.31 -6.94 4.94
CA LEU A 50 -16.79 -7.33 6.26
C LEU A 50 -17.58 -6.19 6.92
N GLY A 51 -17.13 -4.94 6.79
CA GLY A 51 -17.87 -3.76 7.27
C GLY A 51 -19.25 -3.62 6.63
N ALA A 52 -19.34 -3.80 5.32
CA ALA A 52 -20.62 -3.80 4.60
C ALA A 52 -21.55 -4.95 5.07
N SER A 53 -20.98 -6.11 5.37
CA SER A 53 -21.73 -7.27 5.88
C SER A 53 -22.29 -7.00 7.28
N ILE A 54 -21.49 -6.39 8.17
CA ILE A 54 -21.93 -5.96 9.50
C ILE A 54 -23.07 -4.94 9.41
N MET A 55 -22.96 -3.94 8.53
CA MET A 55 -24.02 -2.95 8.33
C MET A 55 -25.34 -3.59 7.88
N LYS A 56 -25.26 -4.57 6.96
CA LYS A 56 -26.44 -5.29 6.47
C LYS A 56 -27.09 -6.14 7.57
N LEU A 57 -26.29 -6.76 8.43
CA LEU A 57 -26.76 -7.69 9.46
C LEU A 57 -27.23 -6.99 10.74
N SER A 58 -26.75 -5.79 11.04
CA SER A 58 -27.03 -5.09 12.31
C SER A 58 -28.49 -4.68 12.51
N GLY A 59 -29.35 -4.80 11.49
CA GLY A 59 -30.78 -4.54 11.58
C GLY A 59 -31.67 -5.78 11.65
N ASP A 60 -31.09 -6.98 11.65
CA ASP A 60 -31.81 -8.25 11.58
C ASP A 60 -31.41 -9.16 12.75
N GLU A 61 -32.17 -9.08 13.86
CA GLU A 61 -31.90 -9.86 15.09
C GLU A 61 -31.93 -11.38 14.85
N SER A 62 -32.64 -11.86 13.81
CA SER A 62 -32.69 -13.28 13.47
C SER A 62 -31.34 -13.83 12.99
N ARG A 63 -30.40 -12.94 12.63
CA ARG A 63 -29.06 -13.25 12.12
C ARG A 63 -27.96 -12.82 13.08
N SER A 64 -28.27 -12.75 14.38
CA SER A 64 -27.32 -12.37 15.43
C SER A 64 -26.05 -13.24 15.43
N ASP A 65 -26.19 -14.56 15.26
CA ASP A 65 -25.04 -15.47 15.23
C ASP A 65 -24.12 -15.20 14.02
N GLU A 66 -24.72 -14.90 12.87
CA GLU A 66 -23.97 -14.55 11.65
C GLU A 66 -23.27 -13.19 11.81
N LEU A 67 -23.94 -12.20 12.42
CA LEU A 67 -23.37 -10.91 12.74
C LEU A 67 -22.12 -11.04 13.63
N GLU A 68 -22.21 -11.87 14.68
CA GLU A 68 -21.09 -12.08 15.60
C GLU A 68 -19.93 -12.80 14.91
N SER A 69 -20.22 -13.80 14.07
CA SER A 69 -19.21 -14.48 13.27
C SER A 69 -18.43 -13.52 12.35
N VAL A 70 -19.13 -12.62 11.65
CA VAL A 70 -18.51 -11.62 10.77
C VAL A 70 -17.68 -10.60 11.57
N ARG A 71 -18.13 -10.23 12.78
CA ARG A 71 -17.37 -9.35 13.69
C ARG A 71 -16.07 -9.99 14.14
N GLU A 72 -16.11 -11.26 14.52
CA GLU A 72 -14.90 -12.01 14.87
C GLU A 72 -13.92 -12.10 13.71
N GLU A 73 -14.40 -12.37 12.49
CA GLU A 73 -13.56 -12.42 11.29
C GLU A 73 -12.85 -11.08 11.06
N LEU A 74 -13.58 -9.97 11.19
CA LEU A 74 -13.01 -8.63 11.05
C LEU A 74 -11.95 -8.35 12.13
N ALA A 75 -12.19 -8.74 13.38
CA ALA A 75 -11.25 -8.57 14.47
C ALA A 75 -9.94 -9.36 14.21
N LYS A 76 -10.06 -10.63 13.82
CA LYS A 76 -8.91 -11.48 13.46
C LYS A 76 -8.10 -10.88 12.31
N HIS A 77 -8.78 -10.39 11.27
CA HIS A 77 -8.11 -9.78 10.11
C HIS A 77 -7.34 -8.50 10.48
N LYS A 78 -7.93 -7.63 11.33
CA LYS A 78 -7.25 -6.42 11.82
C LYS A 78 -6.01 -6.75 12.63
N ALA A 79 -6.10 -7.72 13.55
CA ALA A 79 -4.96 -8.14 14.36
C ALA A 79 -3.79 -8.67 13.51
N LEU A 80 -4.08 -9.44 12.46
CA LEU A 80 -3.05 -9.93 11.53
C LEU A 80 -2.38 -8.77 10.77
N ASN A 81 -3.15 -7.78 10.32
CA ASN A 81 -2.59 -6.62 9.63
C ASN A 81 -1.71 -5.76 10.55
N GLU A 82 -2.14 -5.56 11.81
CA GLU A 82 -1.35 -4.84 12.81
C GLU A 82 -0.04 -5.58 13.12
N ALA A 83 -0.09 -6.90 13.28
CA ALA A 83 1.11 -7.72 13.47
C ALA A 83 2.05 -7.66 12.26
N GLY A 84 1.52 -7.75 11.04
CA GLY A 84 2.30 -7.61 9.81
C GLY A 84 2.96 -6.23 9.70
N GLN A 85 2.23 -5.16 10.04
CA GLN A 85 2.75 -3.80 10.05
C GLN A 85 3.86 -3.61 11.09
N ALA A 86 3.74 -4.23 12.26
CA ALA A 86 4.78 -4.24 13.28
C ALA A 86 6.06 -4.93 12.78
N VAL A 87 5.93 -6.06 12.08
CA VAL A 87 7.07 -6.76 11.46
C VAL A 87 7.74 -5.90 10.39
N LEU A 88 6.97 -5.29 9.48
CA LEU A 88 7.52 -4.40 8.45
C LEU A 88 8.27 -3.21 9.07
N THR A 89 7.72 -2.63 10.14
CA THR A 89 8.35 -1.52 10.87
C THR A 89 9.64 -1.97 11.57
N ALA A 90 9.68 -3.19 12.10
CA ALA A 90 10.88 -3.76 12.70
C ALA A 90 11.98 -4.02 11.66
N ILE A 91 11.62 -4.53 10.47
CA ILE A 91 12.54 -4.72 9.34
C ILE A 91 13.12 -3.37 8.88
N ASP A 92 12.29 -2.35 8.72
CA ASP A 92 12.74 -1.01 8.31
C ASP A 92 13.73 -0.39 9.32
N LYS A 93 13.45 -0.56 10.63
CA LYS A 93 14.37 -0.13 11.70
C LYS A 93 15.68 -0.94 11.73
N GLY A 94 15.62 -2.24 11.44
CA GLY A 94 16.79 -3.12 11.37
C GLY A 94 17.64 -2.90 10.11
N ASN A 95 17.02 -2.45 9.01
CA ASN A 95 17.67 -2.11 7.74
C ASN A 95 18.22 -0.67 7.71
N LYS A 96 18.34 0.02 8.86
CA LYS A 96 19.14 1.25 8.94
C LYS A 96 20.61 0.89 8.70
N VAL A 97 20.97 0.86 7.41
CA VAL A 97 22.33 0.74 6.89
C VAL A 97 23.20 1.74 7.64
N LEU A 98 24.21 1.22 8.35
CA LEU A 98 25.28 2.00 8.93
C LEU A 98 25.79 2.99 7.87
N PRO A 99 25.98 4.29 8.19
CA PRO A 99 26.60 5.19 7.25
C PRO A 99 27.99 4.64 6.92
N THR A 100 28.20 4.28 5.66
CA THR A 100 29.53 3.94 5.16
C THR A 100 30.45 5.16 5.32
N PRO A 101 31.69 4.97 5.80
CA PRO A 101 32.63 6.04 6.12
C PRO A 101 33.02 6.89 4.91
#